data_AF-A0AAU1FQI6-F1
#
_entry.id   AF-A0AAU1FQI6-F1
#
_cell.length_a   1.000
_cell.length_b   1.000
_cell.length_c   1.000
_cell.angle_alpha   90.00
_cell.angle_beta   90.00
_cell.angle_gamma   90.00
#
_symmetry.space_group_name_H-M   'P 1'
#
loop_
_entity.id
_entity.type
_entity.pdbx_description
1 polymer ?
#
loop_
_entity_poly.entity_id
_entity_poly.type
_entity_poly.pdbx_seq_one_letter_code
_entity_poly.pdbx_strand_id
1 'polypeptide(L)' 'MSVRNMVARLSADYPSVDTVTVEATVRAAYDAFHQARVRAYVPILAERRSRRVLRAACRTAPGQAIDDRAAP' A
#
# COMPACT_ATOMS: atom_id res chain seq x y z
N MET A 1 -6.31 11.62 12.23
CA MET A 1 -5.19 11.14 11.38
C MET A 1 -5.64 11.20 9.93
N SER A 2 -4.93 11.92 9.07
CA SER A 2 -5.29 12.08 7.65
C SER A 2 -4.62 11.04 6.77
N VAL A 3 -5.23 10.70 5.62
CA VAL A 3 -4.67 9.75 4.62
C VAL A 3 -3.22 10.10 4.27
N ARG A 4 -2.91 11.39 4.04
CA ARG A 4 -1.54 11.86 3.74
C ARG A 4 -0.52 11.54 4.84
N ASN A 5 -0.90 11.68 6.11
CA ASN A 5 -0.03 11.32 7.24
C ASN A 5 0.20 9.81 7.31
N MET A 6 -0.79 9.01 6.94
CA MET A 6 -0.66 7.55 6.88
C MET A 6 0.28 7.13 5.74
N VAL A 7 0.15 7.74 4.56
CA VAL A 7 1.06 7.51 3.42
C VAL A 7 2.49 7.86 3.81
N ALA A 8 2.74 9.04 4.40
CA ALA A 8 4.08 9.44 4.82
C ALA A 8 4.72 8.43 5.80
N ARG A 9 3.96 7.96 6.81
CA ARG A 9 4.47 6.94 7.75
C ARG A 9 4.71 5.60 7.09
N LEU A 10 3.82 5.16 6.20
CA LEU A 10 3.98 3.88 5.51
C LEU A 10 5.13 3.92 4.50
N SER A 11 5.34 5.02 3.78
CA SER A 11 6.51 5.18 2.90
C SER A 11 7.81 5.13 3.69
N ALA A 12 7.85 5.70 4.90
CA ALA A 12 9.02 5.61 5.78
C ALA A 12 9.24 4.20 6.34
N ASP A 13 8.16 3.48 6.68
CA ASP A 13 8.22 2.09 7.18
C ASP A 13 8.59 1.07 6.09
N TYR A 14 8.31 1.37 4.81
CA TYR A 14 8.52 0.49 3.66
C TYR A 14 9.34 1.18 2.55
N PRO A 15 10.63 1.49 2.79
CA PRO A 15 11.47 2.22 1.83
C PRO A 15 11.72 1.45 0.53
N SER A 16 11.52 0.13 0.53
CA SER A 16 11.66 -0.73 -0.65
C SER A 16 10.44 -0.71 -1.58
N VAL A 17 9.36 -0.03 -1.22
CA VAL A 17 8.13 0.06 -2.02
C VAL A 17 7.98 1.48 -2.54
N ASP A 18 7.68 1.61 -3.82
CA ASP A 18 7.47 2.91 -4.45
C ASP A 18 6.34 3.70 -3.76
N THR A 19 6.55 5.01 -3.56
CA THR A 19 5.59 5.86 -2.84
C THR A 19 4.23 5.95 -3.53
N VAL A 20 4.18 5.88 -4.86
CA VAL A 20 2.93 5.83 -5.63
C VAL A 20 2.17 4.54 -5.33
N THR A 21 2.89 3.42 -5.19
CA THR A 21 2.29 2.14 -4.81
C THR A 21 1.75 2.17 -3.38
N VAL A 22 2.48 2.80 -2.44
CA VAL A 22 2.01 3.01 -1.07
C VAL A 22 0.73 3.86 -1.06
N GLU A 23 0.71 4.98 -1.78
CA GLU A 23 -0.46 5.85 -1.85
C GLU A 23 -1.68 5.14 -2.45
N ALA A 24 -1.51 4.45 -3.58
CA ALA A 24 -2.57 3.68 -4.23
C ALA A 24 -3.13 2.61 -3.29
N THR A 25 -2.26 1.92 -2.55
CA THR A 25 -2.66 0.88 -1.57
C THR A 25 -3.48 1.47 -0.43
N VAL A 26 -3.03 2.59 0.14
CA VAL A 26 -3.75 3.28 1.22
C VAL A 26 -5.09 3.81 0.73
N ARG A 27 -5.12 4.39 -0.48
CA ARG A 27 -6.37 4.91 -1.08
C ARG A 27 -7.37 3.79 -1.31
N ALA A 28 -6.96 2.68 -1.94
CA ALA A 28 -7.80 1.51 -2.14
C ALA A 28 -8.29 0.90 -0.81
N ALA A 29 -7.45 0.90 0.23
CA ALA A 29 -7.84 0.44 1.55
C ALA A 29 -8.88 1.33 2.21
N TYR A 30 -8.82 2.65 2.01
CA TYR A 30 -9.83 3.60 2.49
C TYR A 30 -11.14 3.49 1.70
N ASP A 31 -11.05 3.41 0.37
CA ASP A 31 -12.23 3.29 -0.50
C ASP A 31 -12.99 1.98 -0.27
N ALA A 32 -12.32 0.91 0.17
CA ALA A 32 -12.98 -0.32 0.63
C ALA A 32 -13.96 -0.10 1.80
N PHE A 33 -13.83 0.98 2.56
CA PHE A 33 -14.72 1.35 3.66
C PHE A 33 -15.68 2.50 3.31
N HIS A 34 -15.86 2.85 2.03
CA HIS A 34 -16.73 3.97 1.64
C HIS A 34 -18.18 3.85 2.15
N GLN A 35 -18.69 2.61 2.28
CA GLN A 35 -20.03 2.31 2.78
C GLN A 35 -20.09 2.13 4.31
N ALA A 36 -18.96 2.24 5.02
CA ALA A 36 -18.92 2.05 6.46
C ALA A 36 -19.66 3.18 7.19
N ARG A 37 -20.67 2.82 7.99
CA ARG A 37 -21.46 3.75 8.80
C ARG A 37 -20.66 4.35 9.95
N VAL A 38 -19.74 3.59 10.55
CA VAL A 38 -18.87 4.04 11.64
C VAL A 38 -17.49 4.36 11.11
N ARG A 39 -17.18 5.65 10.97
CA ARG A 39 -15.93 6.12 10.37
C ARG A 39 -14.76 6.24 11.34
N ALA A 40 -15.01 6.17 12.65
CA ALA A 40 -13.97 6.29 13.68
C ALA A 40 -12.87 5.22 13.56
N TYR A 41 -13.23 4.00 13.13
CA TYR A 41 -12.30 2.88 13.00
C TYR A 41 -11.70 2.73 11.61
N VAL A 42 -12.22 3.45 10.61
CA VAL A 42 -11.77 3.34 9.21
C VAL A 42 -10.27 3.59 9.06
N PRO A 43 -9.66 4.61 9.71
CA PRO A 43 -8.22 4.82 9.62
C PRO A 43 -7.40 3.63 10.12
N ILE A 44 -7.81 3.03 11.25
CA ILE A 44 -7.10 1.90 11.87
C ILE A 44 -7.19 0.66 10.97
N LEU A 45 -8.37 0.39 10.43
CA LEU A 45 -8.59 -0.74 9.53
C LEU A 45 -7.87 -0.56 8.19
N ALA A 46 -7.89 0.65 7.63
CA ALA A 46 -7.20 1.00 6.40
C ALA A 46 -5.67 0.87 6.56
N GLU A 47 -5.10 1.36 7.67
CA GLU A 47 -3.68 1.19 7.96
C GLU A 47 -3.31 -0.30 8.08
N ARG A 48 -4.08 -1.07 8.85
CA ARG A 48 -3.82 -2.50 9.03
C ARG A 48 -3.87 -3.26 7.70
N ARG A 49 -4.84 -2.95 6.85
CA ARG A 49 -4.97 -3.54 5.51
C ARG A 49 -3.79 -3.17 4.63
N SER A 50 -3.41 -1.89 4.62
CA SER A 50 -2.28 -1.37 3.85
C SER A 50 -0.97 -2.05 4.26
N ARG A 51 -0.68 -2.15 5.56
CA ARG A 51 0.49 -2.88 6.08
C ARG A 51 0.52 -4.33 5.63
N ARG A 52 -0.63 -5.01 5.56
CA ARG A 52 -0.70 -6.41 5.12
C ARG A 52 -0.31 -6.55 3.64
N VAL A 53 -0.83 -5.66 2.80
CA VAL A 53 -0.53 -5.65 1.35
C VAL A 53 0.92 -5.27 1.11
N LEU A 54 1.43 -4.22 1.75
CA LEU A 54 2.83 -3.78 1.61
C LEU A 54 3.82 -4.83 2.10
N ARG A 55 3.54 -5.53 3.21
CA ARG A 55 4.36 -6.67 3.66
C ARG A 55 4.37 -7.82 2.67
N ALA A 56 3.22 -8.10 2.04
CA ALA A 56 3.15 -9.11 0.99
C ALA A 56 3.94 -8.69 -0.25
N ALA A 57 3.89 -7.40 -0.63
CA ALA A 57 4.67 -6.85 -1.73
C ALA A 57 6.18 -6.92 -1.44
N CYS A 58 6.64 -6.50 -0.25
CA CYS A 58 8.04 -6.64 0.14
C CYS A 58 8.52 -8.09 0.17
N ARG A 59 7.65 -9.04 0.56
CA ARG A 59 7.99 -10.47 0.55
C ARG A 59 7.97 -11.06 -0.86
N THR A 60 7.11 -10.54 -1.72
CA THR A 60 7.00 -10.88 -3.15
C THR A 60 7.96 -10.04 -3.98
N ALA A 61 9.02 -9.50 -3.39
CA ALA A 61 10.22 -9.13 -4.11
C ALA A 61 11.21 -10.32 -4.10
N PRO A 62 11.02 -11.38 -4.91
CA PRO A 62 12.15 -12.09 -5.48
C PRO A 62 12.69 -11.25 -6.66
N GLY A 63 13.95 -11.46 -7.02
CA GLY A 63 14.67 -10.66 -8.02
C GLY A 63 13.88 -10.33 -9.29
N GLN A 64 14.13 -9.12 -9.79
CA GLN A 64 13.82 -8.68 -11.14
C GLN A 64 14.62 -9.53 -12.15
N ALA A 65 14.21 -10.78 -12.32
CA ALA A 65 14.57 -11.66 -13.42
C ALA A 65 13.32 -11.85 -14.27
N ILE A 66 13.06 -10.85 -15.11
CA ILE A 66 12.46 -11.04 -16.43
C ILE A 66 13.30 -10.22 -17.42
N ASP A 67 14.49 -10.74 -17.68
CA ASP A 67 15.01 -10.73 -19.05
C ASP A 67 14.09 -11.62 -19.92
N ASP A 68 14.13 -11.42 -21.23
CA ASP A 68 13.27 -11.99 -22.28
C ASP A 68 11.91 -11.31 -22.56
N ARG A 69 11.94 -10.22 -23.36
CA ARG A 69 11.34 -10.30 -24.71
C ARG A 69 11.76 -9.19 -25.68
N ALA A 70 12.36 -9.65 -26.79
CA ALA A 70 12.29 -9.12 -28.16
C ALA A 70 13.37 -8.12 -28.64
N ALA A 71 14.39 -8.71 -29.31
CA ALA A 71 15.04 -8.14 -30.49
C ALA A 71 14.01 -7.81 -31.59
N PRO A 72 14.32 -6.86 -32.48
CA PRO A 72 14.89 -7.24 -33.77
C PRO A 72 16.23 -6.57 -34.10
#